data_AF-A0A497LAI0-F1
#
_entry.id   AF-A0A497LAI0-F1
#
_cell.length_a   1.000
_cell.length_b   1.000
_cell.length_c   1.000
_cell.angle_alpha   90.00
_cell.angle_beta   90.00
_cell.angle_gamma   90.00
#
_symmetry.space_group_name_H-M   'P 1'
#
loop_
_entity.id
_entity.type
_entity.pdbx_description
1 polymer ?
#
loop_
_entity_poly.entity_id
_entity_poly.type
_entity_poly.pdbx_seq_one_letter_code
_entity_poly.pdbx_strand_id
1 'polypeptide(L)'
;NPEQIYKQLLLYIERLYVKAKMVHGDLSEYNVMIWDDEPVIFDVSQAVSIEHPNADQFLLRDIERINHYFERLGIDIHPSEEVFRRIKDAAAIR
;
A
#
# COMPACT_ATOMS: atom_id res chain seq x y z
N ASN A 1 -15.44 -1.91 9.07
CA ASN A 1 -14.48 -2.08 10.18
C ASN A 1 -13.14 -1.48 9.74
N PRO A 2 -12.75 -0.28 10.21
CA PRO A 2 -11.56 0.43 9.73
C PRO A 2 -10.25 -0.35 9.91
N GLU A 3 -10.08 -1.08 11.01
CA GLU A 3 -8.91 -1.92 11.29
C GLU A 3 -8.76 -3.04 10.26
N GLN A 4 -9.88 -3.65 9.85
CA GLN A 4 -9.90 -4.67 8.82
C GLN A 4 -9.55 -4.09 7.45
N ILE A 5 -10.12 -2.93 7.09
CA ILE A 5 -9.82 -2.24 5.83
C ILE A 5 -8.34 -1.85 5.76
N TYR A 6 -7.77 -1.31 6.85
CA TYR A 6 -6.36 -0.97 6.95
C TYR A 6 -5.46 -2.17 6.66
N LYS A 7 -5.68 -3.29 7.36
CA LYS A 7 -4.93 -4.54 7.14
C LYS A 7 -5.07 -5.03 5.70
N GLN A 8 -6.26 -4.92 5.13
CA GLN A 8 -6.55 -5.34 3.76
C GLN A 8 -5.83 -4.46 2.73
N LEU A 9 -5.75 -3.16 2.94
CA LEU A 9 -5.00 -2.23 2.08
C LEU A 9 -3.49 -2.49 2.14
N LEU A 10 -2.92 -2.75 3.32
CA LEU A 10 -1.50 -3.16 3.42
C LEU A 10 -1.22 -4.46 2.65
N LEU A 11 -2.15 -5.42 2.71
CA LEU A 11 -2.06 -6.65 1.92
C LEU A 11 -2.17 -6.36 0.41
N TYR A 12 -2.97 -5.39 -0.02
CA TYR A 12 -3.05 -5.01 -1.42
C TYR A 12 -1.80 -4.30 -1.92
N ILE A 13 -1.20 -3.42 -1.12
CA ILE A 13 0.11 -2.81 -1.44
C ILE A 13 1.17 -3.91 -1.63
N GLU A 14 1.22 -4.90 -0.73
CA GLU A 14 2.11 -6.05 -0.90
C GLU A 14 1.82 -6.84 -2.17
N ARG A 15 0.55 -7.10 -2.49
CA ARG A 15 0.17 -7.83 -3.71
C ARG A 15 0.55 -7.07 -4.98
N LEU A 16 0.34 -5.75 -5.02
CA LEU A 16 0.79 -4.91 -6.13
C LEU A 16 2.30 -5.07 -6.33
N TYR A 17 3.08 -4.98 -5.25
CA TYR A 17 4.53 -5.10 -5.31
C TYR A 17 5.00 -6.50 -5.71
N VAL A 18 4.53 -7.54 -5.00
CA VAL A 18 5.08 -8.90 -5.12
C VAL A 18 4.50 -9.65 -6.32
N LYS A 19 3.20 -9.51 -6.58
CA LYS A 19 2.49 -10.25 -7.64
C LYS A 19 2.44 -9.48 -8.95
N ALA A 20 2.03 -8.21 -8.90
CA ALA A 20 1.90 -7.39 -10.11
C ALA A 20 3.21 -6.70 -10.52
N LYS A 21 4.26 -6.77 -9.68
CA LYS A 21 5.58 -6.18 -9.93
C LYS A 21 5.49 -4.67 -10.21
N MET A 22 4.60 -3.99 -9.48
CA MET A 22 4.38 -2.55 -9.60
C MET A 22 4.18 -1.86 -8.24
N VAL A 23 4.43 -0.56 -8.22
CA VAL A 23 4.12 0.36 -7.12
C VAL A 23 3.05 1.32 -7.62
N HIS A 24 2.03 1.63 -6.81
CA HIS A 24 0.97 2.54 -7.23
C HIS A 24 1.51 3.96 -7.44
N GLY A 25 2.40 4.43 -6.56
CA GLY A 25 3.14 5.68 -6.69
C GLY A 25 2.37 6.95 -6.34
N ASP A 26 1.07 6.83 -6.13
CA ASP A 26 0.21 7.91 -5.67
C ASP A 26 -0.98 7.38 -4.83
N LEU A 27 -0.79 6.29 -4.09
CA LEU A 27 -1.87 5.71 -3.30
C LEU A 27 -2.21 6.63 -2.12
N SER A 28 -3.51 6.84 -1.90
CA SER A 28 -4.09 7.60 -0.79
C SER A 28 -5.54 7.17 -0.58
N GLU A 29 -6.21 7.72 0.43
CA GLU A 29 -7.63 7.50 0.69
C GLU A 29 -8.54 7.93 -0.48
N TYR A 30 -8.09 8.87 -1.32
CA TYR A 30 -8.85 9.34 -2.48
C TYR A 30 -8.91 8.32 -3.61
N ASN A 31 -7.94 7.38 -3.64
CA ASN A 31 -7.81 6.35 -4.67
C ASN A 31 -8.26 4.97 -4.16
N VAL A 32 -9.04 4.95 -3.07
CA VAL A 32 -9.65 3.76 -2.47
C VAL A 32 -11.16 3.95 -2.42
N MET A 33 -11.90 3.02 -3.01
CA MET A 33 -13.35 2.93 -2.90
C MET A 33 -13.72 1.74 -2.02
N ILE A 34 -14.83 1.84 -1.29
CA ILE A 34 -15.44 0.67 -0.65
C ILE A 34 -16.52 0.13 -1.58
N TRP A 35 -16.40 -1.13 -1.98
CA TRP A 35 -17.36 -1.84 -2.82
C TRP A 35 -17.61 -3.23 -2.23
N ASP A 36 -18.89 -3.57 -2.00
CA ASP A 36 -19.28 -4.83 -1.35
C ASP A 36 -18.50 -5.11 -0.05
N ASP A 37 -18.42 -4.09 0.82
CA ASP A 37 -17.71 -4.09 2.10
C ASP A 37 -16.18 -4.33 2.03
N GLU A 38 -15.60 -4.33 0.84
CA GLU A 38 -14.17 -4.52 0.59
C GLU A 38 -13.53 -3.24 0.02
N PRO A 39 -12.26 -2.94 0.36
CA PRO A 39 -11.56 -1.86 -0.29
C PRO A 39 -11.21 -2.24 -1.73
N VAL A 40 -11.24 -1.27 -2.64
CA VAL A 40 -10.82 -1.39 -4.03
C VAL A 40 -9.89 -0.24 -4.35
N ILE A 41 -8.67 -0.56 -4.74
CA ILE A 41 -7.68 0.43 -5.21
C ILE A 41 -7.93 0.69 -6.70
N PHE A 42 -8.02 1.96 -7.09
CA PHE A 42 -8.20 2.40 -8.47
C PHE A 42 -7.23 3.53 -8.84
N ASP A 43 -7.28 4.00 -10.08
CA ASP A 43 -6.39 5.03 -10.64
C ASP A 43 -4.89 4.68 -10.61
N VAL A 44 -4.55 3.58 -11.29
CA VAL A 44 -3.17 3.11 -11.46
C VAL A 44 -2.42 3.83 -12.59
N SER A 45 -2.89 5.00 -13.02
CA SER A 45 -2.32 5.73 -14.16
C SER A 45 -0.88 6.20 -13.92
N GLN A 46 -0.51 6.47 -12.65
CA GLN A 46 0.83 6.86 -12.22
C GLN A 46 1.69 5.69 -11.70
N ALA A 47 1.17 4.47 -11.78
CA ALA A 47 1.87 3.33 -11.24
C ALA A 47 3.14 3.01 -12.06
N VAL A 48 4.18 2.57 -11.36
CA VAL A 48 5.48 2.29 -11.95
C VAL A 48 5.91 0.84 -11.71
N SER A 49 6.75 0.31 -12.59
CA SER A 49 7.45 -0.97 -12.36
C SER A 49 8.30 -0.89 -11.08
N ILE A 50 8.46 -2.01 -10.39
CA ILE A 50 9.41 -2.11 -9.25
C ILE A 50 10.87 -1.88 -9.65
N GLU A 51 11.19 -1.93 -10.95
CA GLU A 51 12.52 -1.62 -11.49
C GLU A 51 12.76 -0.12 -11.69
N HIS A 52 11.73 0.71 -11.50
CA HIS A 52 11.85 2.16 -11.61
C HIS A 52 12.86 2.69 -10.56
N PRO A 53 13.75 3.64 -10.90
CA PRO A 53 14.78 4.13 -9.99
C PRO A 53 14.25 4.64 -8.63
N ASN A 54 13.03 5.15 -8.62
CA ASN A 54 12.36 5.67 -7.42
C ASN A 54 11.28 4.74 -6.84
N ALA A 55 11.20 3.47 -7.27
CA ALA A 55 10.14 2.56 -6.85
C ALA A 55 10.07 2.40 -5.32
N ASP A 56 11.22 2.29 -4.66
CA ASP A 56 11.27 2.13 -3.20
C ASP A 56 10.77 3.40 -2.46
N GLN A 57 11.13 4.59 -2.96
CA GLN A 57 10.62 5.85 -2.41
C GLN A 57 9.10 5.97 -2.58
N PHE A 58 8.57 5.54 -3.73
CA PHE A 58 7.14 5.54 -4.00
C PHE A 58 6.38 4.54 -3.14
N LEU A 59 6.95 3.34 -2.93
CA LEU A 59 6.34 2.33 -2.07
C LEU A 59 6.23 2.82 -0.63
N LEU A 60 7.32 3.40 -0.09
CA LEU A 60 7.32 3.95 1.27
C LEU A 60 6.28 5.06 1.41
N ARG A 61 6.17 5.95 0.43
CA ARG A 61 5.18 7.03 0.41
C ARG A 61 3.74 6.51 0.38
N ASP A 62 3.45 5.50 -0.44
CA ASP A 62 2.13 4.87 -0.51
C ASP A 62 1.74 4.29 0.87
N ILE A 63 2.68 3.62 1.55
CA ILE A 63 2.47 3.08 2.91
C ILE A 63 2.23 4.20 3.91
N GLU A 64 3.07 5.25 3.91
CA GLU A 64 2.95 6.39 4.83
C GLU A 64 1.61 7.11 4.71
N ARG A 65 1.11 7.30 3.48
CA ARG A 65 -0.18 7.96 3.24
C ARG A 65 -1.35 7.15 3.78
N ILE A 66 -1.35 5.83 3.53
CA ILE A 66 -2.36 4.94 4.09
C ILE A 66 -2.27 4.92 5.62
N ASN A 67 -1.07 4.78 6.19
CA ASN A 67 -0.86 4.85 7.63
C ASN A 67 -1.39 6.16 8.23
N HIS A 68 -1.04 7.31 7.64
CA HIS A 68 -1.46 8.61 8.14
C HIS A 68 -2.99 8.78 8.12
N TYR A 69 -3.66 8.29 7.08
CA TYR A 69 -5.12 8.30 7.03
C TYR A 69 -5.74 7.49 8.18
N PHE A 70 -5.28 6.27 8.42
CA PHE A 70 -5.83 5.40 9.47
C PHE A 70 -5.44 5.85 10.89
N GLU A 71 -4.24 6.40 11.06
CA GLU A 71 -3.81 7.02 12.33
C GLU A 71 -4.77 8.15 12.73
N ARG A 72 -5.17 9.01 11.78
CA ARG A 72 -6.15 10.08 12.02
C ARG A 72 -7.54 9.57 12.38
N LEU A 73 -7.85 8.31 12.06
CA LEU A 73 -9.09 7.63 12.46
C LEU A 73 -8.96 6.93 13.83
N GLY A 74 -7.81 7.04 14.51
CA GLY A 74 -7.55 6.42 15.80
C GLY A 74 -7.16 4.94 15.71
N ILE A 75 -6.77 4.46 14.52
CA ILE A 75 -6.35 3.07 14.32
C ILE A 75 -4.87 2.93 14.65
N ASP A 76 -4.52 1.85 15.34
CA ASP A 76 -3.13 1.49 15.61
C ASP A 76 -2.43 1.06 14.31
N ILE A 77 -1.40 1.80 13.93
CA ILE A 77 -0.67 1.61 12.67
C ILE A 77 0.62 0.83 12.90
N HIS A 78 1.09 0.18 11.84
CA HIS A 78 2.38 -0.49 11.83
C HIS A 78 3.41 0.54 11.34
N PRO A 79 4.61 0.61 11.93
CA PRO A 79 5.65 1.52 11.46
C PRO A 79 5.92 1.33 9.96
N SER A 80 5.89 2.42 9.19
CA SER A 80 5.98 2.36 7.72
C SER A 80 7.22 1.60 7.23
N GLU A 81 8.36 1.80 7.90
CA GLU A 81 9.63 1.10 7.63
C GLU A 81 9.55 -0.42 7.87
N GLU A 82 8.77 -0.86 8.86
CA GLU A 82 8.56 -2.28 9.12
C GLU A 82 7.69 -2.91 8.03
N VAL A 83 6.61 -2.23 7.63
CA VAL A 83 5.76 -2.67 6.53
C VAL A 83 6.55 -2.72 5.23
N PHE A 84 7.33 -1.69 4.93
CA PHE A 84 8.19 -1.62 3.76
C PHE A 84 9.17 -2.80 3.71
N ARG A 85 9.92 -3.04 4.80
CA ARG A 85 10.87 -4.17 4.89
C ARG A 85 10.18 -5.51 4.68
N ARG A 86 9.04 -5.73 5.34
CA ARG A 86 8.22 -6.95 5.20
C ARG A 86 7.83 -7.20 3.74
N ILE A 87 7.43 -6.18 3.00
CA ILE A 87 7.06 -6.28 1.58
C ILE A 87 8.29 -6.61 0.71
N LYS A 88 9.43 -5.94 0.97
CA LYS A 88 10.69 -6.20 0.26
C LYS A 88 11.18 -7.64 0.48
N ASP A 89 11.12 -8.11 1.72
CA ASP A 89 11.51 -9.47 2.08
C ASP A 89 10.58 -10.51 1.43
N ALA A 90 9.26 -10.26 1.42
CA ALA A 90 8.29 -11.12 0.74
C ALA A 90 8.52 -11.21 -0.79
N ALA A 91 9.06 -10.15 -1.40
CA ALA A 91 9.43 -10.15 -2.81
C ALA A 91 10.70 -10.96 -3.10
N ALA A 92 11.63 -11.04 -2.15
CA ALA A 92 12.91 -11.75 -2.30
C ALA A 92 12.78 -13.29 -2.16
N ILE A 93 11.70 -13.78 -1.54
CA ILE A 93 11.45 -15.21 -1.31
C ILE A 93 10.80 -15.89 -2.54
N ARG A 94 10.48 -15.14 -3.60
CA ARG A 94 9.77 -15.64 -4.79
C ARG A 94 10.59 -15.59 -6.08
#